data_AF-A0A9E5IUD4-F1
#
_entry.id   AF-A0A9E5IUD4-F1
#
_cell.length_a   1.000
_cell.length_b   1.000
_cell.length_c   1.000
_cell.angle_alpha   90.00
_cell.angle_beta   90.00
_cell.angle_gamma   90.00
#
_symmetry.space_group_name_H-M   'P 1'
#
loop_
_entity.id
_entity.type
_entity.pdbx_description
1 polymer ?
#
loop_
_entity_poly.entity_id
_entity_poly.type
_entity_poly.pdbx_seq_one_letter_code
_entity_poly.pdbx_strand_id
1 'polypeptide(L)'
;MSSNKSSLMALTVGAIGVVYGDIGTSVLYALKEVFGSGHVAFTPENIYGILSIFFWTLTTIVSVKYVTLVLRADNHGEGGLVAMLALASQSVKDKPQLRKVLLMVGIFGTCLFYGDGVITPAISVLSAVEGLEIVSPAFTKAVIPLTLLILFALFVVQKRGTTGIGKFFGPITLVWFAAIA
;
A
#
# COMPACT_ATOMS: atom_id res chain seq x y z
N MET A 1 36.62 6.31 8.96
CA MET A 1 35.22 6.77 9.01
C MET A 1 34.98 7.68 7.81
N SER A 2 34.46 7.15 6.70
CA SER A 2 34.25 7.92 5.47
C SER A 2 32.80 7.74 4.98
N SER A 3 32.11 8.87 4.84
CA SER A 3 30.91 9.12 4.02
C SER A 3 29.65 8.24 4.25
N ASN A 4 28.81 8.62 5.22
CA ASN A 4 27.48 8.03 5.48
C ASN A 4 26.28 8.86 4.95
N LYS A 5 26.52 9.95 4.19
CA LYS A 5 25.45 10.85 3.68
C LYS A 5 24.74 10.32 2.43
N SER A 6 25.44 9.58 1.57
CA SER A 6 24.88 8.96 0.35
C SER A 6 23.86 7.86 0.69
N SER A 7 24.09 7.13 1.80
CA SER A 7 23.20 6.08 2.29
C SER A 7 21.83 6.62 2.71
N LEU A 8 21.80 7.70 3.52
CA LEU A 8 20.56 8.25 4.07
C LEU A 8 19.63 8.81 3.00
N MET A 9 20.15 9.60 2.06
CA MET A 9 19.35 10.16 0.97
C MET A 9 18.79 9.06 0.06
N ALA A 10 19.60 8.05 -0.29
CA ALA A 10 19.15 6.91 -1.10
C ALA A 10 18.09 6.07 -0.37
N LEU A 11 18.26 5.85 0.94
CA LEU A 11 17.29 5.18 1.80
C LEU A 11 15.97 5.98 1.90
N THR A 12 16.04 7.30 2.07
CA THR A 12 14.86 8.16 2.13
C THR A 12 14.12 8.16 0.80
N VAL A 13 14.81 8.28 -0.34
CA VAL A 13 14.18 8.23 -1.67
C VAL A 13 13.55 6.86 -1.94
N GLY A 14 14.22 5.77 -1.55
CA GLY A 14 13.67 4.42 -1.65
C GLY A 14 12.42 4.24 -0.77
N ALA A 15 12.48 4.68 0.49
CA ALA A 15 11.36 4.61 1.42
C ALA A 15 10.17 5.45 0.95
N ILE A 16 10.41 6.65 0.43
CA ILE A 16 9.38 7.49 -0.19
C ILE A 16 8.74 6.75 -1.36
N GLY A 17 9.55 6.19 -2.26
CA GLY A 17 9.05 5.46 -3.43
C GLY A 17 8.14 4.29 -3.08
N VAL A 18 8.53 3.50 -2.08
CA VAL A 18 7.77 2.32 -1.65
C VAL A 18 6.52 2.72 -0.88
N VAL A 19 6.64 3.61 0.12
CA VAL A 19 5.52 3.97 1.00
C VAL A 19 4.50 4.86 0.29
N TYR A 20 4.96 5.90 -0.42
CA TYR A 20 4.04 6.79 -1.15
C TYR A 20 3.57 6.21 -2.48
N GLY A 21 4.31 5.25 -3.05
CA GLY A 21 3.83 4.50 -4.21
C GLY A 21 2.58 3.70 -3.88
N ASP A 22 2.58 2.99 -2.75
CA ASP A 22 1.43 2.24 -2.25
C ASP A 22 0.29 3.20 -1.81
N ILE A 23 0.56 4.08 -0.85
CA ILE A 23 -0.49 4.96 -0.26
C ILE A 23 -1.09 5.92 -1.31
N GLY A 24 -0.25 6.47 -2.20
CA GLY A 24 -0.68 7.47 -3.18
C GLY A 24 -1.53 6.87 -4.30
N THR A 25 -1.18 5.69 -4.79
CA THR A 25 -1.98 5.01 -5.82
C THR A 25 -3.31 4.49 -5.27
N SER A 26 -3.38 4.20 -3.96
CA SER A 26 -4.63 3.80 -3.30
C SER A 26 -5.76 4.82 -3.41
N VAL A 27 -5.44 6.11 -3.35
CA VAL A 27 -6.43 7.16 -3.51
C VAL A 27 -7.05 7.16 -4.91
N LEU A 28 -6.27 6.83 -5.95
CA LEU A 28 -6.72 6.86 -7.33
C LEU A 28 -7.76 5.78 -7.62
N TYR A 29 -7.48 4.52 -7.24
CA TYR A 29 -8.46 3.46 -7.45
C TYR A 29 -9.66 3.61 -6.49
N ALA A 30 -9.46 4.13 -5.28
CA ALA A 30 -10.56 4.35 -4.35
C ALA A 30 -11.53 5.44 -4.85
N LEU A 31 -11.01 6.54 -5.40
CA LEU A 31 -11.85 7.55 -6.05
C LEU A 31 -12.62 6.96 -7.23
N LYS A 32 -11.93 6.18 -8.06
CA LYS A 32 -12.56 5.49 -9.18
C LYS A 32 -13.71 4.59 -8.73
N GLU A 33 -13.50 3.79 -7.68
CA GLU A 33 -14.51 2.84 -7.19
C GLU A 33 -15.75 3.55 -6.62
N VAL A 34 -15.53 4.62 -5.85
CA VAL A 34 -16.63 5.39 -5.24
C VAL A 34 -17.57 5.96 -6.30
N PHE A 35 -17.03 6.51 -7.38
CA PHE A 35 -17.86 7.11 -8.44
C PHE A 35 -18.22 6.13 -9.57
N GLY A 36 -17.44 5.07 -9.78
CA GLY A 36 -17.63 4.09 -10.85
C GLY A 36 -18.85 3.20 -10.65
N SER A 37 -19.26 2.96 -9.40
CA SER A 37 -20.47 2.20 -9.06
C SER A 37 -21.78 2.94 -9.42
N GLY A 38 -21.74 4.24 -9.69
CA GLY A 38 -22.92 5.06 -9.99
C GLY A 38 -23.83 5.34 -8.78
N HIS A 39 -23.49 4.85 -7.58
CA HIS A 39 -24.25 5.13 -6.36
C HIS A 39 -24.06 6.57 -5.86
N VAL A 40 -22.94 7.20 -6.21
CA VAL A 40 -22.62 8.58 -5.85
C VAL A 40 -22.57 9.43 -7.11
N ALA A 41 -23.45 10.44 -7.19
CA ALA A 41 -23.45 11.37 -8.30
C ALA A 41 -22.18 12.25 -8.30
N PHE A 42 -21.68 12.57 -9.49
CA PHE A 42 -20.58 13.52 -9.70
C PHE A 42 -21.05 14.97 -9.46
N THR A 43 -21.30 15.31 -8.20
CA THR A 43 -21.58 16.69 -7.77
C THR A 43 -20.35 17.28 -7.08
N PRO A 44 -20.11 18.60 -7.17
CA PRO A 44 -19.00 19.25 -6.45
C PRO A 44 -19.00 18.96 -4.95
N GLU A 45 -20.19 18.91 -4.34
CA GLU A 45 -20.37 18.58 -2.91
C GLU A 45 -19.86 17.18 -2.57
N ASN A 46 -20.20 16.17 -3.38
CA ASN A 46 -19.74 14.80 -3.17
C ASN A 46 -18.23 14.67 -3.38
N ILE A 47 -17.67 15.36 -4.38
CA ILE A 47 -16.23 15.38 -4.63
C ILE A 47 -15.48 15.95 -3.43
N TYR A 48 -15.88 17.12 -2.91
CA TYR A 48 -15.25 17.70 -1.73
C TYR A 48 -15.45 16.85 -0.48
N GLY A 49 -16.62 16.21 -0.31
CA GLY A 49 -16.90 15.29 0.79
C GLY A 49 -15.95 14.10 0.80
N ILE A 50 -15.79 13.43 -0.33
CA ILE A 50 -14.91 12.26 -0.47
C ILE A 50 -13.43 12.65 -0.30
N LEU A 51 -13.00 13.74 -0.93
CA LEU A 51 -11.63 14.25 -0.76
C LEU A 51 -11.32 14.58 0.70
N SER A 52 -12.27 15.20 1.42
CA SER A 52 -12.13 15.48 2.85
C SER A 52 -12.00 14.21 3.68
N ILE A 53 -12.85 13.20 3.44
CA ILE A 53 -12.77 11.91 4.13
C ILE A 53 -11.41 11.26 3.89
N PHE A 54 -10.91 11.27 2.65
CA PHE A 54 -9.61 10.69 2.32
C PHE A 54 -8.48 11.44 3.02
N PHE A 55 -8.50 12.76 2.97
CA PHE A 55 -7.52 13.61 3.66
C PHE A 55 -7.48 13.33 5.16
N TRP A 56 -8.62 13.33 5.84
CA TRP A 56 -8.67 13.11 7.29
C TRP A 56 -8.37 11.67 7.69
N THR A 57 -8.81 10.70 6.88
CA THR A 57 -8.54 9.27 7.12
C THR A 57 -7.05 8.99 7.00
N LEU A 58 -6.40 9.42 5.91
CA LEU A 58 -4.96 9.25 5.73
C LEU A 58 -4.16 9.98 6.81
N THR A 59 -4.53 11.22 7.12
CA THR A 59 -3.86 12.01 8.17
C THR A 59 -3.96 11.30 9.52
N THR A 60 -5.14 10.82 9.90
CA THR A 60 -5.36 10.15 11.18
C THR A 60 -4.67 8.79 11.25
N ILE A 61 -4.77 7.98 10.18
CA ILE A 61 -4.13 6.67 10.13
C ILE A 61 -2.61 6.81 10.17
N VAL A 62 -2.03 7.62 9.29
CA VAL A 62 -0.57 7.75 9.20
C VAL A 62 -0.01 8.44 10.43
N SER A 63 -0.59 9.57 10.85
CA SER A 63 -0.03 10.35 11.96
C SER A 63 -0.35 9.75 13.32
N VAL A 64 -1.62 9.46 13.61
CA VAL A 64 -2.00 9.00 14.94
C VAL A 64 -1.71 7.51 15.06
N LYS A 65 -2.33 6.65 14.26
CA LYS A 65 -2.16 5.19 14.40
C LYS A 65 -0.72 4.76 14.14
N TYR A 66 -0.12 5.15 13.02
CA TYR A 66 1.22 4.64 12.67
C TYR A 66 2.34 5.32 13.45
N VAL A 67 2.44 6.65 13.43
CA VAL A 67 3.57 7.34 14.09
C VAL A 67 3.51 7.25 15.62
N THR A 68 2.33 7.37 16.24
CA THR A 68 2.27 7.37 17.72
C THR A 68 2.19 5.99 18.37
N LEU A 69 1.55 5.01 17.71
CA LEU A 69 1.38 3.66 18.27
C LEU A 69 2.28 2.63 17.58
N VAL A 70 2.11 2.41 16.28
CA VAL A 70 2.76 1.29 15.59
C VAL A 70 4.28 1.42 15.58
N LEU A 71 4.82 2.61 15.29
CA LEU A 71 6.27 2.82 15.28
C LEU A 71 6.91 2.80 16.68
N ARG A 72 6.12 2.94 17.75
CA ARG A 72 6.60 2.80 19.13
C ARG A 72 6.52 1.36 19.65
N ALA A 73 5.69 0.53 19.04
CA ALA A 73 5.54 -0.88 19.35
C ALA A 73 6.53 -1.70 18.50
N ASP A 74 7.81 -1.62 18.84
CA ASP A 74 8.85 -2.46 18.23
C ASP A 74 9.15 -3.71 19.08
N ASN A 75 9.48 -4.82 18.41
CA ASN A 75 9.99 -6.02 19.06
C ASN A 75 11.47 -6.20 18.69
N HIS A 76 12.39 -5.69 19.52
CA HIS A 76 13.83 -5.78 19.24
C HIS A 76 14.22 -5.18 17.87
N GLY A 77 13.56 -4.08 17.49
CA GLY A 77 13.76 -3.45 16.19
C GLY A 77 13.01 -4.11 15.02
N GLU A 78 12.27 -5.21 15.24
CA GLU A 78 11.33 -5.73 14.25
C GLU A 78 9.93 -5.12 14.44
N GLY A 79 9.37 -4.61 13.34
CA GLY A 79 8.01 -4.10 13.27
C GLY A 79 7.07 -5.06 12.56
N GLY A 80 5.78 -4.72 12.53
CA GLY A 80 4.76 -5.45 11.79
C GLY A 80 3.89 -6.37 12.63
N LEU A 81 2.87 -6.94 11.99
CA LEU A 81 1.77 -7.64 12.67
C LEU A 81 2.26 -8.85 13.46
N VAL A 82 3.19 -9.64 12.90
CA VAL A 82 3.74 -10.83 13.55
C VAL A 82 4.64 -10.47 14.74
N ALA A 83 5.46 -9.44 14.60
CA ALA A 83 6.32 -8.94 15.68
C ALA A 83 5.48 -8.39 16.85
N MET A 84 4.45 -7.61 16.56
CA MET A 84 3.52 -7.10 17.57
C MET A 84 2.68 -8.22 18.23
N LEU A 85 2.27 -9.24 17.46
CA LEU A 85 1.59 -10.41 18.01
C LEU A 85 2.49 -11.19 18.98
N ALA A 86 3.77 -11.34 18.65
CA ALA A 86 4.74 -12.00 19.52
C ALA A 86 4.89 -11.24 20.85
N LEU A 87 5.07 -9.92 20.81
CA LEU A 87 5.11 -9.06 21.99
C LEU A 87 3.84 -9.14 22.83
N ALA A 88 2.68 -9.04 22.20
CA ALA A 88 1.39 -9.08 22.88
C ALA A 88 1.18 -10.44 23.56
N SER A 89 1.51 -11.54 22.88
CA SER A 89 1.45 -12.90 23.43
C SER A 89 2.40 -13.10 24.61
N GLN A 90 3.60 -12.51 24.55
CA GLN A 90 4.59 -12.57 25.63
C GLN A 90 4.17 -11.74 26.85
N SER A 91 3.52 -10.60 26.64
CA SER A 91 3.01 -9.71 27.69
C SER A 91 1.88 -10.34 28.51
N VAL A 92 1.16 -11.33 27.96
CA VAL A 92 0.09 -12.06 28.65
C VAL A 92 0.45 -13.52 28.94
N LYS A 93 1.75 -13.85 29.01
CA LYS A 93 2.24 -15.22 29.23
C LYS A 93 1.60 -15.92 30.43
N ASP A 94 1.29 -15.16 31.48
CA ASP A 94 0.73 -15.67 32.74
C ASP A 94 -0.81 -15.89 32.67
N LYS A 95 -1.45 -15.50 31.55
CA LYS A 95 -2.89 -15.64 31.32
C LYS A 95 -3.14 -16.53 30.09
N PRO A 96 -3.21 -17.87 30.25
CA PRO A 96 -3.23 -18.82 29.14
C PRO A 96 -4.44 -18.67 28.21
N GLN A 97 -5.62 -18.33 28.74
CA GLN A 97 -6.82 -18.10 27.94
C GLN A 97 -6.68 -16.85 27.05
N LEU A 98 -6.22 -15.73 27.62
CA LEU A 98 -6.03 -14.48 26.89
C LEU A 98 -4.96 -14.63 25.81
N ARG A 99 -3.86 -15.34 26.11
CA ARG A 99 -2.81 -15.67 25.14
C ARG A 99 -3.37 -16.46 23.95
N LYS A 100 -4.20 -17.48 24.20
CA LYS A 100 -4.83 -18.27 23.13
C LYS A 100 -5.73 -17.42 22.23
N VAL A 101 -6.54 -16.53 22.82
CA VAL A 101 -7.40 -15.60 22.07
C VAL A 101 -6.56 -14.65 21.22
N LEU A 102 -5.52 -14.03 21.80
CA LEU A 102 -4.63 -13.12 21.05
C LEU A 102 -3.95 -13.83 19.87
N LEU A 103 -3.45 -15.05 20.06
CA LEU A 103 -2.86 -15.83 18.97
C LEU A 103 -3.87 -16.13 17.86
N MET A 104 -5.11 -16.49 18.20
CA MET A 104 -6.16 -16.71 17.19
C MET A 104 -6.47 -15.43 16.41
N VAL A 105 -6.63 -14.30 17.10
CA VAL A 105 -6.85 -12.98 16.46
C VAL A 105 -5.67 -12.58 15.59
N GLY A 106 -4.44 -12.85 16.04
CA GLY A 106 -3.23 -12.54 15.30
C GLY A 106 -3.04 -13.41 14.04
N ILE A 107 -3.34 -14.70 14.11
CA ILE A 107 -3.36 -15.59 12.95
C ILE A 107 -4.41 -15.10 11.95
N PHE A 108 -5.62 -14.78 12.42
CA PHE A 108 -6.66 -14.21 11.58
C PHE A 108 -6.21 -12.91 10.89
N GLY A 109 -5.60 -11.99 11.64
CA GLY A 109 -5.03 -10.75 11.08
C GLY A 109 -3.92 -11.01 10.05
N THR A 110 -3.08 -12.02 10.28
CA THR A 110 -2.03 -12.42 9.33
C THR A 110 -2.63 -12.95 8.03
N CYS A 111 -3.73 -13.71 8.10
CA CYS A 111 -4.45 -14.17 6.90
C CYS A 111 -5.05 -12.99 6.11
N LEU A 112 -5.63 -12.00 6.80
CA LEU A 112 -6.13 -10.78 6.14
C LEU A 112 -5.01 -10.00 5.46
N PHE A 113 -3.86 -9.85 6.13
CA PHE A 113 -2.68 -9.19 5.56
C PHE A 113 -2.13 -9.94 4.33
N TYR A 114 -2.12 -11.27 4.37
CA TYR A 114 -1.72 -12.07 3.21
C TYR A 114 -2.71 -11.91 2.04
N GLY A 115 -4.01 -11.85 2.34
CA GLY A 115 -5.04 -11.57 1.33
C GLY A 115 -4.86 -10.20 0.68
N ASP A 116 -4.61 -9.16 1.48
CA ASP A 116 -4.32 -7.81 1.01
C ASP A 116 -3.09 -7.78 0.08
N GLY A 117 -2.02 -8.49 0.46
CA GLY A 117 -0.80 -8.63 -0.36
C GLY A 117 -1.02 -9.28 -1.73
N VAL A 118 -2.09 -10.06 -1.91
CA VAL A 118 -2.47 -10.65 -3.21
C VAL A 118 -3.41 -9.72 -4.00
N ILE A 119 -4.29 -9.00 -3.31
CA ILE A 119 -5.31 -8.14 -3.94
C ILE A 119 -4.69 -6.83 -4.48
N THR A 120 -3.80 -6.19 -3.72
CA THR A 120 -3.27 -4.86 -4.05
C THR A 120 -2.57 -4.79 -5.42
N PRO A 121 -1.68 -5.73 -5.80
CA PRO A 121 -1.07 -5.73 -7.13
C PRO A 121 -2.09 -5.88 -8.26
N ALA A 122 -3.14 -6.68 -8.04
CA ALA A 122 -4.17 -6.92 -9.04
C ALA A 122 -5.02 -5.68 -9.29
N ILE A 123 -5.54 -5.06 -8.22
CA ILE A 123 -6.38 -3.85 -8.32
C ILE A 123 -5.57 -2.67 -8.86
N SER A 124 -4.32 -2.50 -8.42
CA SER A 124 -3.48 -1.38 -8.84
C SER A 124 -3.16 -1.43 -10.34
N VAL A 125 -2.77 -2.61 -10.86
CA VAL A 125 -2.47 -2.76 -12.30
C VAL A 125 -3.74 -2.65 -13.13
N LEU A 126 -4.83 -3.29 -12.71
CA LEU A 126 -6.10 -3.22 -13.41
C LEU A 126 -6.60 -1.77 -13.51
N SER A 127 -6.59 -1.03 -12.39
CA SER A 127 -7.02 0.38 -12.34
C SER A 127 -6.16 1.27 -13.23
N ALA A 128 -4.85 1.02 -13.29
CA ALA A 128 -3.93 1.75 -14.15
C ALA A 128 -4.21 1.49 -15.64
N VAL A 129 -4.47 0.23 -16.01
CA VAL A 129 -4.75 -0.15 -17.40
C VAL A 129 -6.13 0.34 -17.84
N GLU A 130 -7.14 0.27 -16.98
CA GLU A 130 -8.47 0.83 -17.25
C GLU A 130 -8.45 2.35 -17.41
N GLY A 131 -7.46 3.05 -16.84
CA GLY A 131 -7.23 4.47 -17.11
C GLY A 131 -6.99 4.78 -18.60
N LEU A 132 -6.52 3.80 -19.39
CA LEU A 132 -6.33 3.95 -20.84
C LEU A 132 -7.65 4.02 -21.62
N GLU A 133 -8.75 3.51 -21.06
CA GLU A 133 -10.07 3.56 -21.69
C GLU A 133 -10.59 4.99 -21.85
N ILE A 134 -10.13 5.91 -20.99
CA ILE A 134 -10.46 7.34 -21.05
C ILE A 134 -9.96 7.94 -22.38
N VAL A 135 -8.87 7.40 -22.94
CA VAL A 135 -8.27 7.87 -24.20
C VAL A 135 -8.92 7.22 -25.42
N SER A 136 -9.27 5.93 -25.36
CA SER A 136 -9.99 5.26 -26.44
C SER A 136 -10.79 4.04 -25.95
N PRO A 137 -12.08 3.92 -26.33
CA PRO A 137 -12.91 2.74 -26.04
C PRO A 137 -12.42 1.45 -26.70
N ALA A 138 -11.49 1.54 -27.67
CA ALA A 138 -10.88 0.36 -28.29
C ALA A 138 -10.04 -0.44 -27.28
N PHE A 139 -9.54 0.20 -26.22
CA PHE A 139 -8.71 -0.45 -25.20
C PHE A 139 -9.51 -1.31 -24.22
N THR A 140 -10.84 -1.18 -24.15
CA THR A 140 -11.70 -1.93 -23.21
C THR A 140 -11.57 -3.45 -23.36
N LYS A 141 -11.46 -3.95 -24.60
CA LYS A 141 -11.25 -5.38 -24.85
C LYS A 141 -9.83 -5.85 -24.52
N ALA A 142 -8.87 -4.93 -24.45
CA ALA A 142 -7.47 -5.21 -24.19
C ALA A 142 -7.11 -5.11 -22.70
N VAL A 143 -7.97 -4.54 -21.84
CA VAL A 143 -7.69 -4.33 -20.42
C VAL A 143 -7.31 -5.63 -19.70
N ILE A 144 -8.17 -6.66 -19.78
CA ILE A 144 -7.93 -7.92 -19.07
C ILE A 144 -6.66 -8.63 -19.60
N PRO A 145 -6.50 -8.85 -20.92
CA PRO A 145 -5.29 -9.47 -21.45
C PRO A 145 -4.01 -8.70 -21.11
N LEU A 146 -4.04 -7.37 -21.19
CA LEU A 146 -2.89 -6.52 -20.91
C LEU A 146 -2.52 -6.54 -19.43
N THR A 147 -3.52 -6.50 -18.54
CA THR A 147 -3.32 -6.61 -17.09
C THR A 147 -2.66 -7.94 -16.73
N LEU A 148 -3.15 -9.06 -17.28
CA LEU A 148 -2.56 -10.39 -17.09
C LEU A 148 -1.12 -10.45 -17.63
N LEU A 149 -0.87 -9.86 -18.79
CA LEU A 149 0.47 -9.80 -19.39
C LEU A 149 1.44 -8.99 -18.51
N ILE A 150 1.01 -7.83 -18.00
CA ILE A 150 1.81 -6.98 -17.12
C ILE A 150 2.13 -7.71 -15.82
N LEU A 151 1.12 -8.30 -15.16
CA LEU A 151 1.32 -9.06 -13.93
C LEU A 151 2.24 -10.25 -14.14
N PHE A 152 2.06 -11.01 -15.23
CA PHE A 152 2.92 -12.12 -15.57
C PHE A 152 4.37 -11.66 -15.77
N ALA A 153 4.60 -10.61 -16.57
CA ALA A 153 5.93 -10.06 -16.80
C ALA A 153 6.58 -9.56 -15.49
N LEU A 154 5.83 -8.83 -14.67
CA LEU A 154 6.30 -8.35 -13.36
C LEU A 154 6.72 -9.51 -12.45
N PHE A 155 5.89 -10.55 -12.31
CA PHE A 155 6.21 -11.70 -11.46
C PHE A 155 7.40 -12.52 -12.01
N VAL A 156 7.53 -12.64 -13.33
CA VAL A 156 8.69 -13.29 -13.97
C VAL A 156 9.98 -12.53 -13.64
N VAL A 157 9.96 -11.19 -13.67
CA VAL A 157 11.12 -10.36 -13.34
C VAL A 157 11.41 -10.42 -11.84
N GLN A 158 10.39 -10.36 -10.98
CA GLN A 158 10.54 -10.45 -9.52
C GLN A 158 11.15 -11.76 -9.05
N LYS A 159 10.97 -12.88 -9.78
CA LYS A 159 11.63 -14.16 -9.48
C LYS A 159 13.17 -14.06 -9.42
N ARG A 160 13.77 -13.11 -10.14
CA ARG A 160 15.23 -12.89 -10.14
C ARG A 160 15.72 -12.01 -8.98
N GLY A 161 14.82 -11.61 -8.08
CA GLY A 161 15.10 -10.76 -6.93
C GLY A 161 14.48 -9.37 -7.07
N THR A 162 14.00 -8.83 -5.95
CA THR A 162 13.34 -7.51 -5.89
C THR A 162 14.30 -6.35 -5.70
N THR A 163 15.56 -6.63 -5.31
CA THR A 163 16.58 -5.61 -5.02
C THR A 163 16.88 -4.70 -6.21
N GLY A 164 16.87 -5.24 -7.43
CA GLY A 164 17.10 -4.45 -8.65
C GLY A 164 15.92 -3.52 -8.96
N ILE A 165 14.70 -4.03 -8.82
CA ILE A 165 13.46 -3.31 -9.11
C ILE A 165 13.25 -2.18 -8.09
N GLY A 166 13.49 -2.43 -6.81
CA GLY A 166 13.28 -1.46 -5.72
C GLY A 166 14.12 -0.18 -5.87
N LYS A 167 15.26 -0.23 -6.58
CA LYS A 167 16.09 0.96 -6.86
C LYS A 167 15.42 1.94 -7.82
N PHE A 168 14.56 1.47 -8.72
CA PHE A 168 13.88 2.31 -9.71
C PHE A 168 12.56 2.87 -9.18
N PHE A 169 11.95 2.24 -8.18
CA PHE A 169 10.68 2.67 -7.60
C PHE A 169 10.74 4.11 -7.07
N GLY A 170 11.73 4.44 -6.23
CA GLY A 170 11.93 5.80 -5.70
C GLY A 170 11.91 6.90 -6.78
N PRO A 171 12.83 6.85 -7.75
CA PRO A 171 12.86 7.83 -8.84
C PRO A 171 11.58 7.89 -9.68
N ILE A 172 10.98 6.74 -10.03
CA ILE A 172 9.76 6.70 -10.84
C ILE A 172 8.60 7.38 -10.09
N THR A 173 8.41 7.04 -8.83
CA THR A 173 7.36 7.63 -7.99
C THR A 173 7.55 9.14 -7.84
N LEU A 174 8.78 9.62 -7.67
CA LEU A 174 9.06 11.06 -7.60
C LEU A 174 8.75 11.78 -8.91
N VAL A 175 9.16 11.22 -10.06
CA VAL A 175 8.85 11.79 -11.38
C VAL A 175 7.34 11.81 -11.60
N TRP A 176 6.65 10.74 -11.21
CA TRP A 176 5.19 10.67 -11.32
C TRP A 176 4.49 11.72 -10.46
N PHE A 177 4.87 11.88 -9.18
CA PHE A 177 4.32 12.92 -8.32
C PHE A 177 4.62 14.33 -8.87
N ALA A 178 5.82 14.56 -9.41
CA ALA A 178 6.17 15.83 -10.03
C ALA A 178 5.36 16.12 -11.30
N ALA A 179 4.91 15.10 -12.02
CA ALA A 179 4.10 15.26 -13.23
C ALA A 179 2.63 15.60 -12.93
N ILE A 180 2.11 15.21 -11.76
CA ILE A 180 0.72 15.47 -11.34
C ILE A 180 0.58 16.67 -10.39
N ALA A 181 1.69 17.20 -9.87
CA ALA A 181 1.74 18.36 -8.99
C ALA A 181 1.51 19.66 -9.76
#